data_AF-A0A2T9Y293-F1
#
_entry.id   AF-A0A2T9Y293-F1
#
_cell.length_a   1.000
_cell.length_b   1.000
_cell.length_c   1.000
_cell.angle_alpha   90.00
_cell.angle_beta   90.00
_cell.angle_gamma   90.00
#
_symmetry.space_group_name_H-M   'P 1'
#
loop_
_entity.id
_entity.type
_entity.pdbx_description
1 polymer ?
#
loop_
_entity_poly.entity_id
_entity_poly.type
_entity_poly.pdbx_seq_one_letter_code
_entity_poly.pdbx_strand_id
1 'polypeptide(L)'
;NQRSSLKEKGFSKMAIALLVNNKRAVRRKTRNSTIQQGFLNWLEENDKINNYNTSDLINYFAQIYTARKLNINSLRTYSSAIKQMFHRDKIKLDEQDLNLFFKNIGEMSLKVCGFLRASDIHRIDDNRTQVTELTVKFIIIAPKEKRQGRPIERMCEVKAHTNSLLCPVQAYKIYKEKVAYLPCYNTHENNPSLKYNSLFRHIRIFLKSLSVDSISRIIKKVTNICVKEGSQIPKARAIGATLAASAGISAEKIISHANWSGYSMFDNYCRLTRDSDVNITESIL
;
A
#
# COMPACT_ATOMS: atom_id res chain seq x y z
N ASN A 1 13.94 36.50 -24.79
CA ASN A 1 13.75 35.50 -23.72
C ASN A 1 13.34 36.23 -22.43
N GLN A 2 12.09 36.09 -21.94
CA GLN A 2 11.50 36.94 -20.89
C GLN A 2 12.34 37.03 -19.59
N ARG A 3 13.00 35.92 -19.21
CA ARG A 3 13.93 35.89 -18.07
C ARG A 3 15.18 36.75 -18.28
N SER A 4 15.72 36.79 -19.51
CA SER A 4 16.91 37.60 -19.83
C SER A 4 16.59 39.08 -19.74
N SER A 5 15.48 39.50 -20.35
CA SER A 5 15.02 40.89 -20.30
C SER A 5 14.75 41.39 -18.88
N LEU A 6 14.19 40.54 -18.00
CA LEU A 6 14.00 40.92 -16.59
C LEU A 6 15.32 40.95 -15.79
N LYS A 7 16.30 40.14 -16.17
CA LYS A 7 17.64 40.18 -15.57
C LYS A 7 18.39 41.46 -15.97
N GLU A 8 18.26 41.87 -17.23
CA GLU A 8 18.80 43.13 -17.77
C GLU A 8 18.13 44.36 -17.11
N LYS A 9 16.86 44.24 -16.71
CA LYS A 9 16.14 45.27 -15.91
C LYS A 9 16.52 45.30 -14.41
N GLY A 10 17.53 44.52 -13.99
CA GLY A 10 18.02 44.53 -12.61
C GLY A 10 17.18 43.76 -11.59
N PHE A 11 16.14 43.01 -12.02
CA PHE A 11 15.34 42.23 -11.09
C PHE A 11 16.15 41.09 -10.46
N SER A 12 15.97 40.87 -9.16
CA SER A 12 16.58 39.75 -8.45
C SER A 12 16.09 38.41 -9.00
N LYS A 13 16.91 37.35 -8.88
CA LYS A 13 16.51 35.99 -9.28
C LYS A 13 15.17 35.56 -8.66
N MET A 14 14.90 35.99 -7.43
CA MET A 14 13.66 35.70 -6.70
C MET A 14 12.46 36.44 -7.31
N ALA A 15 12.60 37.74 -7.60
CA ALA A 15 11.56 38.53 -8.26
C ALA A 15 11.24 37.99 -9.67
N ILE A 16 12.27 37.63 -10.44
CA ILE A 16 12.11 37.00 -11.77
C ILE A 16 11.37 35.66 -11.65
N ALA A 17 11.61 34.88 -10.59
CA ALA A 17 10.92 33.61 -10.37
C ALA A 17 9.42 33.77 -10.07
N LEU A 18 9.02 34.90 -9.47
CA LEU A 18 7.61 35.25 -9.21
C LEU A 18 6.93 35.87 -10.44
N LEU A 19 7.66 36.69 -11.21
CA LEU A 19 7.15 37.38 -12.40
C LEU A 19 6.98 36.46 -13.61
N VAL A 20 7.82 35.44 -13.73
CA VAL A 20 7.78 34.53 -14.88
C VAL A 20 6.83 33.38 -14.61
N ASN A 21 5.85 33.20 -15.51
CA ASN A 21 4.85 32.15 -15.43
C ASN A 21 5.46 30.79 -15.08
N ASN A 22 5.18 30.33 -13.86
CA ASN A 22 5.66 29.05 -13.37
C ASN A 22 4.84 27.93 -14.02
N LYS A 23 5.30 27.42 -15.17
CA LYS A 23 4.65 26.33 -15.92
C LYS A 23 4.26 25.14 -15.02
N ARG A 24 5.05 24.85 -13.98
CA ARG A 24 4.76 23.79 -13.01
C ARG A 24 3.56 24.13 -12.12
N ALA A 25 3.45 25.38 -11.68
CA ALA A 25 2.30 25.87 -10.91
C ALA A 25 1.02 25.86 -11.75
N VAL A 26 1.09 26.30 -13.01
CA VAL A 26 -0.04 26.27 -13.95
C VAL A 26 -0.56 24.84 -14.12
N ARG A 27 0.33 23.88 -14.45
CA ARG A 27 -0.04 22.45 -14.58
C ARG A 27 -0.68 21.89 -13.30
N ARG A 28 -0.19 22.29 -12.12
CA ARG A 28 -0.77 21.86 -10.83
C ARG A 28 -2.18 22.43 -10.64
N LYS A 29 -2.41 23.70 -10.97
CA LYS A 29 -3.73 24.34 -10.89
C LYS A 29 -4.74 23.64 -11.80
N THR A 30 -4.37 23.35 -13.04
CA THR A 30 -5.21 22.60 -13.98
C THR A 30 -5.57 21.22 -13.45
N ARG A 31 -4.58 20.44 -12.99
CA ARG A 31 -4.82 19.10 -12.42
C ARG A 31 -5.72 19.14 -11.20
N ASN A 32 -5.47 20.08 -10.28
CA ASN A 32 -6.28 20.23 -9.07
C ASN A 32 -7.72 20.58 -9.45
N SER A 33 -7.93 21.49 -10.40
CA SER A 33 -9.27 21.83 -10.91
C SER A 33 -10.02 20.59 -11.42
N THR A 34 -9.38 19.76 -12.25
CA THR A 34 -10.00 18.51 -12.73
C THR A 34 -10.38 17.55 -11.60
N ILE A 35 -9.51 17.41 -10.59
CA ILE A 35 -9.78 16.55 -9.43
C ILE A 35 -10.97 17.08 -8.63
N GLN A 36 -10.98 18.39 -8.37
CA GLN A 36 -12.02 19.09 -7.62
C GLN A 36 -13.37 18.98 -8.34
N GLN A 37 -13.38 19.15 -9.67
CA GLN A 37 -14.59 18.96 -10.47
C GLN A 37 -15.11 17.53 -10.38
N GLY A 38 -14.23 16.53 -10.40
CA GLY A 38 -14.63 15.13 -10.23
C GLY A 38 -15.33 14.86 -8.89
N PHE A 39 -14.94 15.57 -7.82
CA PHE A 39 -15.63 15.50 -6.53
C PHE A 39 -16.95 16.26 -6.54
N LEU A 40 -17.01 17.46 -7.15
CA LEU A 40 -18.26 18.22 -7.30
C LEU A 40 -19.33 17.45 -8.06
N ASN A 41 -18.97 16.82 -9.17
CA ASN A 41 -19.90 15.99 -9.95
C ASN A 41 -20.43 14.83 -9.09
N TRP A 42 -19.57 14.20 -8.29
CA TRP A 42 -20.00 13.15 -7.37
C TRP A 42 -20.95 13.69 -6.28
N LEU A 43 -20.69 14.89 -5.76
CA LEU A 43 -21.60 15.52 -4.79
C LEU A 43 -22.96 15.85 -5.41
N GLU A 44 -22.99 16.28 -6.67
CA GLU A 44 -24.22 16.54 -7.42
C GLU A 44 -25.02 15.25 -7.63
N GLU A 45 -24.36 14.17 -8.05
CA GLU A 45 -24.97 12.84 -8.21
C GLU A 45 -25.55 12.26 -6.90
N ASN A 46 -25.13 12.77 -5.73
CA ASN A 46 -25.56 12.29 -4.42
C ASN A 46 -26.34 13.35 -3.61
N ASP A 47 -26.75 14.46 -4.24
CA ASP A 47 -27.49 15.57 -3.60
C ASP A 47 -26.79 16.16 -2.36
N LYS A 48 -25.45 16.22 -2.38
CA LYS A 48 -24.60 16.71 -1.28
C LYS A 48 -23.95 18.06 -1.52
N ILE A 49 -24.14 18.67 -2.69
CA ILE A 49 -23.36 19.83 -3.14
C ILE A 49 -23.38 21.02 -2.16
N ASN A 50 -24.48 21.21 -1.43
CA ASN A 50 -24.68 22.34 -0.51
C ASN A 50 -24.25 22.05 0.93
N ASN A 51 -23.98 20.80 1.31
CA ASN A 51 -23.69 20.45 2.71
C ASN A 51 -22.83 19.18 2.80
N TYR A 52 -21.70 19.17 2.11
CA TYR A 52 -20.77 18.07 2.17
C TYR A 52 -19.85 18.19 3.39
N ASN A 53 -19.43 17.04 3.91
CA ASN A 53 -18.55 16.93 5.07
C ASN A 53 -17.42 15.91 4.84
N THR A 54 -16.69 15.58 5.91
CA THR A 54 -15.56 14.64 5.84
C THR A 54 -16.00 13.23 5.41
N SER A 55 -17.16 12.76 5.86
CA SER A 55 -17.68 11.44 5.49
C SER A 55 -17.99 11.35 4.00
N ASP A 56 -18.52 12.43 3.40
CA ASP A 56 -18.76 12.50 1.95
C ASP A 56 -17.45 12.41 1.15
N LEU A 57 -16.38 13.07 1.62
CA LEU A 57 -15.06 12.93 1.03
C LEU A 57 -14.51 11.49 1.13
N ILE A 58 -14.69 10.86 2.29
CA ILE A 58 -14.27 9.46 2.51
C ILE A 58 -15.05 8.52 1.61
N ASN A 59 -16.37 8.71 1.48
CA ASN A 59 -17.24 7.92 0.60
C ASN A 59 -16.85 8.08 -0.87
N TYR A 60 -16.56 9.29 -1.32
CA TYR A 60 -16.01 9.53 -2.65
C TYR A 60 -14.67 8.82 -2.85
N PHE A 61 -13.76 8.89 -1.87
CA PHE A 61 -12.48 8.18 -1.92
C PHE A 61 -12.64 6.68 -1.95
N ALA A 62 -13.58 6.13 -1.18
CA ALA A 62 -13.95 4.73 -1.28
C ALA A 62 -14.43 4.43 -2.70
N GLN A 63 -15.40 5.16 -3.26
CA GLN A 63 -15.92 4.88 -4.60
C GLN A 63 -14.86 4.97 -5.71
N ILE A 64 -14.01 5.98 -5.72
CA ILE A 64 -12.97 6.09 -6.76
C ILE A 64 -11.84 5.08 -6.55
N TYR A 65 -11.58 4.66 -5.31
CA TYR A 65 -10.67 3.56 -5.03
C TYR A 65 -11.22 2.24 -5.56
N THR A 66 -12.53 2.00 -5.42
CA THR A 66 -13.18 0.73 -5.74
C THR A 66 -13.56 0.62 -7.21
N ALA A 67 -14.28 1.60 -7.74
CA ALA A 67 -14.79 1.61 -9.11
C ALA A 67 -13.71 1.99 -10.13
N ARG A 68 -12.89 2.99 -9.81
CA ARG A 68 -11.86 3.53 -10.72
C ARG A 68 -10.45 2.96 -10.47
N LYS A 69 -10.29 2.08 -9.47
CA LYS A 69 -9.04 1.38 -9.12
C LYS A 69 -7.84 2.32 -8.95
N LEU A 70 -8.08 3.52 -8.42
CA LEU A 70 -7.03 4.49 -8.14
C LEU A 70 -6.09 3.96 -7.06
N ASN A 71 -4.78 4.14 -7.24
CA ASN A 71 -3.82 3.78 -6.19
C ASN A 71 -3.80 4.83 -5.07
N ILE A 72 -3.27 4.43 -3.90
CA ILE A 72 -3.25 5.27 -2.69
C ILE A 72 -2.49 6.59 -2.89
N ASN A 73 -1.42 6.61 -3.69
CA ASN A 73 -0.66 7.85 -3.94
C ASN A 73 -1.49 8.84 -4.77
N SER A 74 -2.27 8.34 -5.72
CA SER A 74 -3.24 9.14 -6.46
C SER A 74 -4.31 9.67 -5.52
N LEU A 75 -4.87 8.84 -4.62
CA LEU A 75 -5.84 9.30 -3.61
C LEU A 75 -5.25 10.40 -2.71
N ARG A 76 -3.98 10.30 -2.28
CA ARG A 76 -3.32 11.38 -1.53
C ARG A 76 -3.19 12.67 -2.33
N THR A 77 -2.89 12.56 -3.63
CA THR A 77 -2.88 13.72 -4.53
C THR A 77 -4.27 14.34 -4.63
N TYR A 78 -5.31 13.50 -4.69
CA TYR A 78 -6.69 13.94 -4.74
C TYR A 78 -7.10 14.61 -3.43
N SER A 79 -6.77 14.00 -2.29
CA SER A 79 -6.93 14.56 -0.95
C SER A 79 -6.30 15.93 -0.84
N SER A 80 -5.04 16.11 -1.26
CA SER A 80 -4.38 17.42 -1.23
C SER A 80 -5.13 18.47 -2.07
N ALA A 81 -5.67 18.10 -3.23
CA ALA A 81 -6.43 19.01 -4.08
C ALA A 81 -7.81 19.35 -3.48
N ILE A 82 -8.51 18.37 -2.91
CA ILE A 82 -9.87 18.56 -2.36
C ILE A 82 -9.82 19.26 -1.00
N LYS A 83 -8.79 19.02 -0.17
CA LYS A 83 -8.54 19.80 1.05
C LYS A 83 -8.52 21.31 0.80
N GLN A 84 -8.02 21.74 -0.37
CA GLN A 84 -8.04 23.16 -0.76
C GLN A 84 -9.47 23.70 -0.95
N MET A 85 -10.42 22.86 -1.40
CA MET A 85 -11.84 23.23 -1.47
C MET A 85 -12.44 23.38 -0.08
N PHE A 86 -12.23 22.40 0.81
CA PHE A 86 -12.73 22.47 2.20
C PHE A 86 -12.25 23.76 2.90
N HIS A 87 -10.98 24.13 2.72
CA HIS A 87 -10.46 25.39 3.25
C HIS A 87 -11.12 26.62 2.60
N ARG A 88 -11.31 26.62 1.26
CA ARG A 88 -11.95 27.73 0.54
C ARG A 88 -13.39 27.92 1.00
N ASP A 89 -14.10 26.82 1.17
CA ASP A 89 -15.52 26.77 1.45
C ASP A 89 -15.80 26.80 2.98
N LYS A 90 -14.73 26.94 3.79
CA LYS A 90 -14.76 27.04 5.26
C LYS A 90 -15.44 25.86 5.96
N ILE A 91 -15.37 24.67 5.36
CA ILE A 91 -15.93 23.44 5.92
C ILE A 91 -14.87 22.76 6.79
N LYS A 92 -15.24 22.39 8.02
CA LYS A 92 -14.36 21.66 8.93
C LYS A 92 -14.07 20.28 8.37
N LEU A 93 -12.80 19.96 8.20
CA LEU A 93 -12.33 18.62 7.83
C LEU A 93 -11.83 17.90 9.08
N ASP A 94 -12.34 16.71 9.32
CA ASP A 94 -11.80 15.81 10.34
C ASP A 94 -10.57 15.10 9.79
N GLU A 95 -9.39 15.57 10.19
CA GLU A 95 -8.15 14.94 9.76
C GLU A 95 -7.93 13.57 10.39
N GLN A 96 -8.54 13.27 11.54
CA GLN A 96 -8.37 11.98 12.22
C GLN A 96 -9.05 10.88 11.42
N ASP A 97 -10.31 11.05 11.04
CA ASP A 97 -11.07 10.09 10.23
C ASP A 97 -10.44 9.86 8.86
N LEU A 98 -9.99 10.95 8.21
CA LEU A 98 -9.34 10.86 6.92
C LEU A 98 -7.99 10.12 7.01
N ASN A 99 -7.21 10.39 8.05
CA ASN A 99 -5.95 9.68 8.29
C ASN A 99 -6.21 8.21 8.65
N LEU A 100 -7.27 7.92 9.41
CA LEU A 100 -7.68 6.56 9.74
C LEU A 100 -8.07 5.77 8.48
N PHE A 101 -8.81 6.38 7.55
CA PHE A 101 -9.13 5.78 6.25
C PHE A 101 -7.85 5.41 5.46
N PHE A 102 -6.92 6.35 5.31
CA PHE A 102 -5.65 6.08 4.61
C PHE A 102 -4.79 5.04 5.32
N LYS A 103 -4.76 5.09 6.66
CA LYS A 103 -4.06 4.12 7.50
C LYS A 103 -4.64 2.73 7.29
N ASN A 104 -5.96 2.56 7.37
CA ASN A 104 -6.63 1.26 7.20
C ASN A 104 -6.37 0.65 5.82
N ILE A 105 -6.42 1.45 4.75
CA ILE A 105 -6.08 0.96 3.40
C ILE A 105 -4.60 0.54 3.30
N GLY A 106 -3.69 1.31 3.89
CA GLY A 106 -2.28 0.98 3.93
C GLY A 106 -1.98 -0.27 4.76
N GLU A 107 -2.57 -0.37 5.95
CA GLU A 107 -2.37 -1.47 6.88
C GLU A 107 -2.91 -2.78 6.32
N MET A 108 -3.99 -2.77 5.56
CA MET A 108 -4.50 -3.95 4.86
C MET A 108 -3.46 -4.56 3.92
N SER A 109 -2.77 -3.70 3.14
CA SER A 109 -1.69 -4.15 2.27
C SER A 109 -0.52 -4.77 3.07
N LEU A 110 -0.30 -4.30 4.31
CA LEU A 110 0.72 -4.82 5.22
C LEU A 110 0.27 -6.03 6.05
N LYS A 111 -1.02 -6.21 6.36
CA LYS A 111 -1.48 -7.41 7.07
C LYS A 111 -1.40 -8.66 6.17
N VAL A 112 -1.59 -8.48 4.86
CA VAL A 112 -1.48 -9.55 3.85
C VAL A 112 -0.03 -9.86 3.49
N CYS A 113 0.80 -8.82 3.25
CA CYS A 113 2.18 -9.00 2.77
C CYS A 113 3.24 -8.83 3.87
N GLY A 114 2.86 -8.36 5.05
CA GLY A 114 3.79 -7.98 6.12
C GLY A 114 4.59 -9.15 6.62
N PHE A 115 4.11 -10.39 6.55
CA PHE A 115 4.87 -11.55 7.00
C PHE A 115 5.95 -12.02 6.02
N LEU A 116 5.92 -11.52 4.77
CA LEU A 116 6.83 -11.89 3.69
C LEU A 116 7.90 -10.84 3.47
N ARG A 117 9.12 -11.28 3.17
CA ARG A 117 10.18 -10.39 2.68
C ARG A 117 9.97 -10.11 1.19
N ALA A 118 10.58 -9.03 0.70
CA ALA A 118 10.59 -8.74 -0.73
C ALA A 118 11.18 -9.91 -1.57
N SER A 119 12.19 -10.62 -1.05
CA SER A 119 12.74 -11.82 -1.69
C SER A 119 11.73 -12.97 -1.73
N ASP A 120 10.92 -13.11 -0.68
CA ASP A 120 9.92 -14.18 -0.58
C ASP A 120 8.82 -13.91 -1.61
N ILE A 121 8.34 -12.66 -1.68
CA ILE A 121 7.35 -12.20 -2.66
C ILE A 121 7.86 -12.37 -4.09
N HIS A 122 9.13 -12.04 -4.34
CA HIS A 122 9.76 -12.20 -5.66
C HIS A 122 9.76 -13.66 -6.14
N ARG A 123 9.89 -14.61 -5.21
CA ARG A 123 10.05 -16.05 -5.46
C ARG A 123 8.74 -16.85 -5.32
N ILE A 124 7.60 -16.18 -5.29
CA ILE A 124 6.30 -16.85 -5.35
C ILE A 124 6.12 -17.47 -6.74
N ASP A 125 5.92 -18.79 -6.77
CA ASP A 125 5.59 -19.53 -7.97
C ASP A 125 4.07 -19.56 -8.18
N ASP A 126 3.66 -18.82 -9.20
CA ASP A 126 2.27 -18.68 -9.61
C ASP A 126 1.69 -19.99 -10.15
N ASN A 127 2.51 -20.86 -10.78
CA ASN A 127 2.03 -22.17 -11.25
C ASN A 127 1.65 -23.10 -10.10
N ARG A 128 2.28 -22.92 -8.94
CA ARG A 128 2.08 -23.75 -7.74
C ARG A 128 1.17 -23.09 -6.71
N THR A 129 0.70 -21.86 -6.99
CA THR A 129 -0.21 -21.15 -6.11
C THR A 129 -1.58 -21.83 -6.13
N GLN A 130 -2.09 -22.21 -4.96
CA GLN A 130 -3.39 -22.87 -4.83
C GLN A 130 -4.44 -21.85 -4.43
N VAL A 131 -5.61 -21.90 -5.08
CA VAL A 131 -6.66 -20.88 -4.93
C VAL A 131 -7.99 -21.57 -4.71
N THR A 132 -8.71 -21.11 -3.70
CA THR A 132 -10.10 -21.48 -3.42
C THR A 132 -10.94 -20.21 -3.27
N GLU A 133 -12.25 -20.34 -3.05
CA GLU A 133 -13.10 -19.19 -2.72
C GLU A 133 -12.70 -18.52 -1.39
N LEU A 134 -12.10 -19.29 -0.47
CA LEU A 134 -11.81 -18.82 0.88
C LEU A 134 -10.33 -18.54 1.13
N THR A 135 -9.42 -19.03 0.29
CA THR A 135 -7.97 -18.93 0.54
C THR A 135 -7.14 -18.86 -0.74
N VAL A 136 -5.99 -18.20 -0.64
CA VAL A 136 -4.89 -18.28 -1.60
C VAL A 136 -3.65 -18.75 -0.86
N LYS A 137 -3.04 -19.85 -1.31
CA LYS A 137 -1.80 -20.41 -0.76
C LYS A 137 -0.67 -20.17 -1.75
N PHE A 138 0.20 -19.21 -1.42
CA PHE A 138 1.40 -18.93 -2.19
C PHE A 138 2.51 -19.92 -1.84
N ILE A 139 3.14 -20.48 -2.86
CA ILE A 139 4.33 -21.33 -2.71
C ILE A 139 5.56 -20.52 -3.08
N ILE A 140 6.47 -20.37 -2.13
CA ILE A 140 7.71 -19.61 -2.25
C ILE A 140 8.85 -20.61 -2.47
N ILE A 141 9.51 -20.50 -3.63
CA ILE A 141 10.59 -21.40 -4.05
C ILE A 141 11.92 -20.92 -3.50
N ALA A 142 12.66 -21.84 -2.86
CA ALA A 142 14.00 -21.60 -2.34
C ALA A 142 14.17 -20.20 -1.69
N PRO A 143 13.39 -19.87 -0.63
CA PRO A 143 13.57 -18.64 0.10
C PRO A 143 14.98 -18.57 0.69
N LYS A 144 15.37 -17.40 1.18
CA LYS A 144 16.72 -17.22 1.76
C LYS A 144 16.93 -18.08 3.01
N GLU A 145 15.86 -18.34 3.77
CA GLU A 145 15.88 -19.28 4.88
C GLU A 145 16.22 -20.70 4.44
N LYS A 146 17.09 -21.34 5.22
CA LYS A 146 17.38 -22.76 5.11
C LYS A 146 17.01 -23.42 6.43
N ARG A 147 16.51 -24.65 6.39
CA ARG A 147 16.40 -25.51 7.58
C ARG A 147 17.53 -26.54 7.49
N GLN A 148 18.40 -26.57 8.51
CA GLN A 148 19.55 -27.46 8.55
C GLN A 148 20.41 -27.40 7.27
N GLY A 149 20.64 -26.19 6.74
CA GLY A 149 21.44 -25.99 5.53
C GLY A 149 20.76 -26.33 4.19
N ARG A 150 19.54 -26.90 4.21
CA ARG A 150 18.78 -27.22 2.99
C ARG A 150 17.80 -26.10 2.61
N PRO A 151 17.68 -25.76 1.31
CA PRO A 151 16.57 -24.91 0.84
C PRO A 151 15.25 -25.55 1.23
N ILE A 152 14.33 -24.73 1.72
CA ILE A 152 12.97 -25.17 2.04
C ILE A 152 11.99 -24.62 1.01
N GLU A 153 10.82 -25.22 0.89
CA GLU A 153 9.67 -24.54 0.30
C GLU A 153 8.88 -23.90 1.42
N ARG A 154 8.47 -22.65 1.23
CA ARG A 154 7.64 -21.94 2.21
C ARG A 154 6.26 -21.72 1.61
N MET A 155 5.23 -22.17 2.33
CA MET A 155 3.84 -21.84 2.03
C MET A 155 3.43 -20.60 2.82
N CYS A 156 2.73 -19.68 2.16
CA CYS A 156 2.05 -18.55 2.81
C CYS A 156 0.56 -18.62 2.46
N GLU A 157 -0.28 -18.87 3.45
CA GLU A 157 -1.72 -18.91 3.27
C GLU A 157 -2.35 -17.57 3.62
N VAL A 158 -3.18 -17.06 2.72
CA VAL A 158 -3.96 -15.84 2.92
C VAL A 158 -5.44 -16.17 2.80
N LYS A 159 -6.22 -15.76 3.79
CA LYS A 159 -7.67 -16.03 3.82
C LYS A 159 -8.47 -14.90 3.18
N ALA A 160 -9.64 -15.24 2.65
CA ALA A 160 -10.62 -14.29 2.16
C ALA A 160 -11.08 -13.37 3.28
N HIS A 161 -11.48 -12.15 2.89
CA HIS A 161 -12.06 -11.17 3.80
C HIS A 161 -13.51 -10.93 3.39
N THR A 162 -14.39 -10.75 4.37
CA THR A 162 -15.83 -10.52 4.14
C THR A 162 -16.07 -9.28 3.29
N ASN A 163 -15.34 -8.20 3.58
CA ASN A 163 -15.30 -7.02 2.70
C ASN A 163 -14.50 -7.33 1.42
N SER A 164 -15.18 -7.36 0.27
CA SER A 164 -14.58 -7.65 -1.05
C SER A 164 -13.41 -6.73 -1.42
N LEU A 165 -13.37 -5.49 -0.92
CA LEU A 165 -12.31 -4.52 -1.21
C LEU A 165 -11.03 -4.81 -0.45
N LEU A 166 -11.21 -5.44 0.71
CA LEU A 166 -10.14 -5.85 1.59
C LEU A 166 -9.79 -7.33 1.38
N CYS A 167 -10.50 -8.01 0.47
CA CYS A 167 -10.35 -9.44 0.25
C CYS A 167 -9.12 -9.73 -0.62
N PRO A 168 -8.05 -10.30 -0.03
CA PRO A 168 -6.83 -10.61 -0.78
C PRO A 168 -7.04 -11.73 -1.80
N VAL A 169 -7.98 -12.65 -1.54
CA VAL A 169 -8.37 -13.70 -2.50
C VAL A 169 -8.98 -13.08 -3.75
N GLN A 170 -9.91 -12.14 -3.58
CA GLN A 170 -10.52 -11.43 -4.70
C GLN A 170 -9.50 -10.54 -5.43
N ALA A 171 -8.62 -9.87 -4.69
CA ALA A 171 -7.54 -9.08 -5.27
C ALA A 171 -6.60 -9.95 -6.13
N TYR A 172 -6.25 -11.15 -5.66
CA TYR A 172 -5.46 -12.11 -6.42
C TYR A 172 -6.18 -12.56 -7.70
N LYS A 173 -7.46 -12.97 -7.62
CA LYS A 173 -8.25 -13.40 -8.79
C LYS A 173 -8.27 -12.33 -9.88
N ILE A 174 -8.59 -11.08 -9.52
CA ILE A 174 -8.58 -9.94 -10.44
C ILE A 174 -7.18 -9.67 -10.99
N TYR A 175 -6.14 -9.78 -10.17
CA TYR A 175 -4.76 -9.58 -10.60
C TYR A 175 -4.34 -10.65 -11.63
N LYS A 176 -4.73 -11.91 -11.42
CA LYS A 176 -4.50 -13.01 -12.36
C LYS A 176 -5.13 -12.75 -13.71
N GLU A 177 -6.40 -12.37 -13.73
CA GLU A 177 -7.12 -12.07 -14.98
C GLU A 177 -6.51 -10.89 -15.75
N LYS A 178 -6.06 -9.85 -15.04
CA LYS A 178 -5.67 -8.58 -15.68
C LYS A 178 -4.19 -8.42 -15.95
N VAL A 179 -3.33 -9.08 -15.20
CA VAL A 179 -1.88 -8.84 -15.20
C VAL A 179 -1.09 -10.13 -15.37
N ALA A 180 -1.44 -11.18 -14.63
CA ALA A 180 -0.71 -12.45 -14.61
C ALA A 180 -1.42 -13.56 -15.39
N TYR A 181 -2.05 -13.20 -16.52
CA TYR A 181 -2.78 -14.14 -17.40
C TYR A 181 -1.85 -14.95 -18.32
N LEU A 182 -0.69 -14.39 -18.69
CA LEU A 182 0.40 -15.13 -19.34
C LEU A 182 1.38 -15.69 -18.29
N PRO A 183 2.22 -16.68 -18.59
CA PRO A 183 3.34 -17.05 -17.70
C PRO A 183 4.50 -16.04 -17.79
N CYS A 184 5.23 -15.86 -16.69
CA CYS A 184 6.46 -15.06 -16.62
C CYS A 184 7.54 -15.87 -15.91
N TYR A 185 8.31 -16.64 -16.67
CA TYR A 185 9.32 -17.53 -16.12
C TYR A 185 10.59 -16.78 -15.75
N ASN A 186 11.07 -17.06 -14.54
CA ASN A 186 12.38 -16.64 -14.06
C ASN A 186 13.20 -17.85 -13.65
N THR A 187 14.51 -17.66 -13.68
CA THR A 187 15.48 -18.58 -13.12
C THR A 187 15.92 -18.09 -11.74
N HIS A 188 16.11 -19.01 -10.79
CA HIS A 188 16.57 -18.64 -9.46
C HIS A 188 18.04 -18.19 -9.45
N GLU A 189 18.32 -17.05 -8.80
CA GLU A 189 19.63 -16.38 -8.78
C GLU A 189 20.77 -17.31 -8.33
N ASN A 190 20.54 -18.12 -7.30
CA ASN A 190 21.56 -19.01 -6.73
C ASN A 190 21.43 -20.47 -7.19
N ASN A 191 20.43 -20.79 -8.03
CA ASN A 191 20.22 -22.15 -8.50
C ASN A 191 19.61 -22.13 -9.92
N PRO A 192 20.46 -22.12 -10.96
CA PRO A 192 20.01 -22.03 -12.35
C PRO A 192 19.07 -23.16 -12.80
N SER A 193 19.08 -24.30 -12.12
CA SER A 193 18.16 -25.42 -12.41
C SER A 193 16.72 -25.14 -11.98
N LEU A 194 16.51 -24.23 -11.02
CA LEU A 194 15.19 -23.88 -10.53
C LEU A 194 14.60 -22.75 -11.37
N LYS A 195 13.50 -23.07 -12.05
CA LYS A 195 12.64 -22.10 -12.73
C LYS A 195 11.31 -21.98 -12.00
N TYR A 196 10.73 -20.79 -12.01
CA TYR A 196 9.42 -20.53 -11.41
C TYR A 196 8.67 -19.48 -12.22
N ASN A 197 7.33 -19.57 -12.22
CA ASN A 197 6.49 -18.55 -12.84
C ASN A 197 6.28 -17.42 -11.83
N SER A 198 6.93 -16.28 -12.04
CA SER A 198 6.86 -15.15 -11.11
C SER A 198 5.46 -14.53 -11.09
N LEU A 199 4.86 -14.50 -9.91
CA LEU A 199 3.55 -13.89 -9.72
C LEU A 199 3.59 -12.36 -9.91
N PHE A 200 4.58 -11.67 -9.37
CA PHE A 200 4.61 -10.20 -9.30
C PHE A 200 5.37 -9.58 -10.48
N ARG A 201 4.67 -8.77 -11.29
CA ARG A 201 5.14 -8.32 -12.61
C ARG A 201 4.96 -6.83 -12.85
N HIS A 202 5.64 -6.32 -13.88
CA HIS A 202 5.48 -4.94 -14.32
C HIS A 202 4.11 -4.71 -14.98
N ILE A 203 3.38 -3.67 -14.55
CA ILE A 203 2.05 -3.32 -15.07
C ILE A 203 2.07 -2.88 -16.54
N ARG A 204 3.23 -2.43 -17.06
CA ARG A 204 3.38 -2.07 -18.47
C ARG A 204 3.90 -3.21 -19.34
N ILE A 205 4.54 -4.20 -18.72
CA ILE A 205 5.24 -5.30 -19.42
C ILE A 205 4.99 -6.57 -18.62
N PHE A 206 3.90 -7.29 -18.94
CA PHE A 206 3.42 -8.42 -18.16
C PHE A 206 4.32 -9.66 -18.21
N LEU A 207 5.26 -9.72 -19.14
CA LEU A 207 6.25 -10.81 -19.25
C LEU A 207 7.52 -10.54 -18.43
N LYS A 208 7.60 -9.40 -17.73
CA LYS A 208 8.75 -9.03 -16.91
C LYS A 208 8.37 -9.02 -15.44
N SER A 209 9.04 -9.87 -14.65
CA SER A 209 8.89 -9.89 -13.19
C SER A 209 9.44 -8.61 -12.55
N LEU A 210 8.91 -8.24 -11.38
CA LEU A 210 9.50 -7.19 -10.55
C LEU A 210 10.77 -7.70 -9.86
N SER A 211 11.82 -6.88 -9.85
CA SER A 211 13.01 -7.19 -9.04
C SER A 211 12.74 -7.08 -7.54
N VAL A 212 13.56 -7.75 -6.72
CA VAL A 212 13.53 -7.65 -5.25
C VAL A 212 13.61 -6.20 -4.77
N ASP A 213 14.44 -5.36 -5.41
CA ASP A 213 14.54 -3.94 -5.08
C ASP A 213 13.29 -3.14 -5.43
N SER A 214 12.64 -3.50 -6.54
CA SER A 214 11.38 -2.86 -6.95
C SER A 214 10.27 -3.18 -5.95
N ILE A 215 10.16 -4.46 -5.55
CA ILE A 215 9.24 -4.91 -4.51
C ILE A 215 9.55 -4.22 -3.18
N SER A 216 10.82 -4.16 -2.77
CA SER A 216 11.23 -3.47 -1.52
C SER A 216 10.86 -1.99 -1.52
N ARG A 217 11.05 -1.29 -2.65
CA ARG A 217 10.64 0.12 -2.79
C ARG A 217 9.11 0.28 -2.70
N ILE A 218 8.34 -0.64 -3.29
CA ILE A 218 6.87 -0.64 -3.20
C ILE A 218 6.44 -0.84 -1.75
N ILE A 219 6.98 -1.87 -1.07
CA ILE A 219 6.71 -2.14 0.34
C ILE A 219 7.00 -0.90 1.19
N LYS A 220 8.19 -0.28 1.05
CA LYS A 220 8.55 0.92 1.81
C LYS A 220 7.57 2.08 1.58
N LYS A 221 7.10 2.29 0.35
CA LYS A 221 6.09 3.31 0.04
C LYS A 221 4.75 3.02 0.73
N VAL A 222 4.32 1.76 0.74
CA VAL A 222 3.10 1.32 1.44
C VAL A 222 3.26 1.46 2.95
N THR A 223 4.40 1.05 3.49
CA THR A 223 4.71 1.18 4.91
C THR A 223 4.71 2.63 5.38
N ASN A 224 5.26 3.54 4.58
CA ASN A 224 5.22 4.97 4.86
C ASN A 224 3.80 5.55 4.92
N ILE A 225 2.79 4.85 4.39
CA ILE A 225 1.39 5.28 4.51
C ILE A 225 0.86 5.04 5.93
N CYS A 226 1.40 4.05 6.63
CA CYS A 226 0.90 3.59 7.93
C CYS A 226 1.64 4.22 9.13
N VAL A 227 2.66 5.04 8.87
CA VAL A 227 3.56 5.59 9.88
C VAL A 227 3.35 7.10 9.99
N LYS A 228 3.41 7.65 11.21
CA LYS A 228 3.30 9.09 11.46
C LYS A 228 4.50 9.84 10.84
N GLU A 229 4.24 11.07 10.37
CA GLU A 229 5.25 11.92 9.75
C GLU A 229 6.41 12.21 10.74
N GLY A 230 7.66 12.12 10.27
CA GLY A 230 8.86 12.32 11.10
C GLY A 230 9.36 11.09 11.88
N SER A 231 8.62 9.98 11.89
CA SER A 231 9.06 8.74 12.56
C SER A 231 9.94 7.87 11.67
N GLN A 232 10.86 7.09 12.27
CA GLN A 232 11.61 6.07 11.53
C GLN A 232 10.63 5.05 10.95
N ILE A 233 10.69 4.84 9.63
CA ILE A 233 9.82 3.88 8.92
C ILE A 233 10.19 2.45 9.38
N PRO A 234 9.32 1.75 10.13
CA PRO A 234 9.61 0.39 10.55
C PRO A 234 9.57 -0.57 9.37
N LYS A 235 10.14 -1.77 9.55
CA LYS A 235 10.02 -2.83 8.54
C LYS A 235 8.55 -3.28 8.44
N ALA A 236 8.07 -3.57 7.24
CA ALA A 236 6.71 -4.08 7.02
C ALA A 236 6.39 -5.32 7.88
N ARG A 237 7.38 -6.22 8.08
CA ARG A 237 7.26 -7.36 8.99
C ARG A 237 6.99 -6.97 10.44
N ALA A 238 7.61 -5.88 10.89
CA ALA A 238 7.42 -5.43 12.25
C ALA A 238 6.01 -4.85 12.44
N ILE A 239 5.51 -4.13 11.45
CA ILE A 239 4.13 -3.60 11.46
C ILE A 239 3.10 -4.73 11.38
N GLY A 240 3.29 -5.69 10.46
CA GLY A 240 2.39 -6.83 10.33
C GLY A 240 2.29 -7.65 11.63
N ALA A 241 3.43 -7.93 12.29
CA ALA A 241 3.43 -8.63 13.57
C ALA A 241 2.74 -7.84 14.68
N THR A 242 3.03 -6.53 14.77
CA THR A 242 2.45 -5.66 15.79
C THR A 242 0.94 -5.59 15.63
N LEU A 243 0.45 -5.37 14.40
CA LEU A 243 -0.98 -5.34 14.11
C LEU A 243 -1.68 -6.67 14.40
N ALA A 244 -1.03 -7.80 14.12
CA ALA A 244 -1.56 -9.11 14.47
C ALA A 244 -1.64 -9.31 15.99
N ALA A 245 -0.61 -8.89 16.73
CA ALA A 245 -0.57 -8.97 18.17
C ALA A 245 -1.63 -8.07 18.83
N SER A 246 -1.78 -6.82 18.37
CA SER A 246 -2.82 -5.90 18.84
C SER A 246 -4.23 -6.42 18.54
N ALA A 247 -4.41 -7.19 17.46
CA ALA A 247 -5.66 -7.88 17.14
C ALA A 247 -5.91 -9.16 17.99
N GLY A 248 -5.09 -9.42 19.02
CA GLY A 248 -5.26 -10.56 19.93
C GLY A 248 -4.76 -11.90 19.39
N ILE A 249 -4.03 -11.93 18.27
CA ILE A 249 -3.47 -13.18 17.74
C ILE A 249 -2.31 -13.62 18.64
N SER A 250 -2.38 -14.85 19.17
CA SER A 250 -1.32 -15.45 19.99
C SER A 250 0.05 -15.39 19.30
N ALA A 251 1.10 -15.09 20.06
CA ALA A 251 2.47 -15.04 19.56
C ALA A 251 2.89 -16.30 18.78
N GLU A 252 2.49 -17.49 19.25
CA GLU A 252 2.78 -18.76 18.57
C GLU A 252 2.21 -18.83 17.14
N LYS A 253 0.94 -18.44 16.96
CA LYS A 253 0.31 -18.35 15.64
C LYS A 253 1.03 -17.33 14.75
N ILE A 254 1.44 -16.18 15.29
CA ILE A 254 2.19 -15.18 14.53
C ILE A 254 3.57 -15.73 14.11
N ILE A 255 4.31 -16.34 15.03
CA ILE A 255 5.65 -16.91 14.81
C ILE A 255 5.59 -18.02 13.75
N SER A 256 4.63 -18.94 13.87
CA SER A 256 4.45 -20.03 12.90
C SER A 256 4.11 -19.50 11.51
N HIS A 257 3.19 -18.54 11.41
CA HIS A 257 2.78 -17.92 10.16
C HIS A 257 3.92 -17.12 9.51
N ALA A 258 4.69 -16.40 10.32
CA ALA A 258 5.85 -15.64 9.87
C ALA A 258 7.09 -16.50 9.58
N ASN A 259 7.05 -17.80 9.91
CA ASN A 259 8.16 -18.77 9.87
C ASN A 259 9.40 -18.21 10.59
N TRP A 260 9.22 -17.68 11.80
CA TRP A 260 10.31 -17.18 12.63
C TRP A 260 10.94 -18.28 13.48
N SER A 261 12.21 -18.08 13.86
CA SER A 261 12.99 -19.04 14.64
C SER A 261 12.51 -19.20 16.08
N GLY A 262 11.70 -18.27 16.60
CA GLY A 262 11.13 -18.35 17.94
C GLY A 262 10.63 -17.02 18.46
N TYR A 263 10.21 -17.03 19.73
CA TYR A 263 9.61 -15.87 20.40
C TYR A 263 10.56 -14.68 20.49
N SER A 264 11.86 -14.91 20.75
CA SER A 264 12.86 -13.82 20.83
C SER A 264 12.97 -13.04 19.52
N MET A 265 12.88 -13.71 18.36
CA MET A 265 12.87 -13.06 17.05
C MET A 265 11.62 -12.19 16.85
N PHE A 266 10.48 -12.66 17.36
CA PHE A 266 9.23 -11.91 17.34
C PHE A 266 9.30 -10.68 18.26
N ASP A 267 9.55 -10.88 19.55
CA ASP A 267 9.47 -9.81 20.57
C ASP A 267 10.54 -8.73 20.38
N ASN A 268 11.79 -9.12 20.09
CA ASN A 268 12.90 -8.17 20.05
C ASN A 268 13.05 -7.45 18.71
N TYR A 269 12.64 -8.07 17.60
CA TYR A 269 12.95 -7.57 16.25
C TYR A 269 11.74 -7.32 15.36
N CYS A 270 10.59 -7.95 15.66
CA CYS A 270 9.41 -7.89 14.81
C CYS A 270 8.18 -7.30 15.54
N ARG A 271 8.25 -7.01 16.84
CA ARG A 271 7.18 -6.36 17.58
C ARG A 271 7.60 -4.93 17.90
N LEU A 272 6.81 -3.95 17.46
CA LEU A 272 7.10 -2.51 17.63
C LEU A 272 6.54 -1.97 18.94
N THR A 273 5.41 -2.51 19.39
CA THR A 273 4.76 -2.11 20.64
C THR A 273 4.38 -3.35 21.45
N ARG A 274 4.51 -3.23 22.77
CA ARG A 274 4.13 -4.30 23.71
C ARG A 274 2.70 -4.16 24.22
N ASP A 275 2.04 -3.03 23.97
CA ASP A 275 0.63 -2.83 24.29
C ASP A 275 -0.22 -3.84 23.51
N SER A 276 -0.87 -4.72 24.26
CA SER A 276 -1.97 -5.53 23.77
C SER A 276 -3.26 -4.80 24.11
N ASP A 277 -4.12 -4.55 23.12
CA ASP A 277 -5.50 -4.09 23.34
C ASP A 277 -6.40 -5.21 23.93
N VAL A 278 -5.79 -6.31 24.38
CA VAL A 278 -6.48 -7.43 25.02
C VAL A 278 -6.88 -6.99 26.41
N ASN A 279 -8.17 -6.84 26.64
CA ASN A 279 -8.73 -6.64 27.97
C ASN A 279 -8.60 -7.94 28.77
N ILE A 280 -7.48 -8.07 29.49
CA ILE A 280 -7.17 -9.24 30.31
C ILE A 280 -8.28 -9.47 31.34
N THR A 281 -8.88 -8.39 31.87
CA THR A 281 -9.96 -8.46 32.86
C THR A 281 -11.22 -9.14 32.30
N GLU A 282 -11.63 -8.82 31.08
CA GLU A 282 -12.76 -9.50 30.41
C GLU A 282 -12.44 -10.92 29.94
N SER A 283 -11.15 -11.26 29.74
CA SER A 283 -10.75 -12.59 29.27
C SER A 283 -10.65 -13.62 30.39
N ILE A 284 -10.62 -13.18 31.65
CA ILE A 284 -10.49 -14.01 32.86
C ILE A 284 -11.84 -14.17 33.59
N LEU A 285 -12.80 -13.28 33.34
CA LEU A 285 -14.19 -13.37 33.84
C LEU A 285 -15.06 -14.23 32.92
#